data_AF-A0A381RTA7-F1
#
_entry.id   AF-A0A381RTA7-F1
#
_cell.length_a   1.000
_cell.length_b   1.000
_cell.length_c   1.000
_cell.angle_alpha   90.00
_cell.angle_beta   90.00
_cell.angle_gamma   90.00
#
_symmetry.space_group_name_H-M   'P 1'
#
loop_
_entity.id
_entity.type
_entity.pdbx_description
1 polymer ?
#
loop_
_entity_poly.entity_id
_entity_poly.type
_entity_poly.pdbx_seq_one_letter_code
_entity_poly.pdbx_strand_id
1 'polypeptide(L)'
;MLAPRYKKLAGTSAVFLSADYGGASPVERDGMVWSAEELHLDQLTTDRNPKPAMQTVLALEGLEEYDRPQNGDVRNVESVSVDFVYFDQIHAWIQLV
;
A
#
# COMPACT_ATOMS: atom_id res chain seq x y z
N MET A 1 3.27 8.93 20.73
CA MET A 1 3.56 8.58 19.33
C MET A 1 2.42 9.13 18.49
N LEU A 2 2.70 9.75 17.35
CA LEU A 2 1.65 10.17 16.41
C LEU A 2 1.09 8.93 15.73
N ALA A 3 -0.22 8.87 15.50
CA ALA A 3 -0.84 7.79 14.73
C ALA A 3 -0.28 7.78 13.30
N PRO A 4 0.02 6.61 12.71
CA PRO A 4 0.55 6.54 11.35
C PRO A 4 -0.45 7.14 10.37
N ARG A 5 0.09 7.89 9.41
CA ARG A 5 -0.65 8.58 8.36
C ARG A 5 -0.19 8.04 7.02
N TYR A 6 -1.10 8.03 6.06
CA TYR A 6 -0.88 7.44 4.75
C TYR A 6 -1.27 8.42 3.64
N LYS A 7 -0.56 8.36 2.53
CA LYS A 7 -0.81 9.09 1.30
C LYS A 7 -1.06 8.08 0.20
N LYS A 8 -2.05 8.35 -0.63
CA LYS A 8 -2.28 7.58 -1.84
C LYS A 8 -1.27 7.94 -2.93
N LEU A 9 -0.73 6.94 -3.61
CA LEU A 9 0.26 7.15 -4.67
C LEU A 9 -0.42 7.55 -5.99
N ALA A 10 0.18 8.54 -6.67
CA ALA A 10 -0.31 9.12 -7.91
C ALA A 10 -0.45 8.08 -9.01
N GLY A 11 -1.56 8.18 -9.74
CA GLY A 11 -1.85 7.28 -10.85
C GLY A 11 -2.16 5.86 -10.42
N THR A 12 -2.45 5.64 -9.13
CA THR A 12 -2.99 4.38 -8.63
C THR A 12 -4.35 4.62 -8.00
N SER A 13 -5.28 3.69 -8.13
CA SER A 13 -6.58 3.77 -7.46
C SER A 13 -6.51 3.38 -5.98
N ALA A 14 -5.58 2.51 -5.58
CA ALA A 14 -5.60 1.90 -4.25
C ALA A 14 -4.22 1.48 -3.70
N VAL A 15 -3.17 2.31 -3.83
CA VAL A 15 -1.89 2.06 -3.15
C VAL A 15 -1.53 3.20 -2.19
N PHE A 16 -1.32 2.85 -0.92
CA PHE A 16 -1.10 3.79 0.18
C PHE A 16 0.30 3.62 0.78
N LEU A 17 1.06 4.72 0.78
CA LEU A 17 2.39 4.82 1.35
C LEU A 17 2.32 5.63 2.65
N SER A 18 3.21 5.37 3.61
CA SER A 18 3.38 6.18 4.80
C SER A 18 3.61 7.65 4.42
N ALA A 19 2.94 8.55 5.12
CA ALA A 19 3.10 9.99 4.97
C ALA A 19 4.51 10.46 5.33
N ASP A 20 5.22 9.68 6.17
CA ASP A 20 6.58 9.91 6.64
C ASP A 20 7.65 9.25 5.73
N TYR A 21 7.25 8.64 4.61
CA TYR A 21 8.19 8.08 3.65
C TYR A 21 9.15 9.17 3.13
N GLY A 22 10.45 9.00 3.40
CA GLY A 22 11.49 10.00 3.11
C GLY A 22 12.13 9.91 1.73
N GLY A 23 11.75 8.92 0.91
CA GLY A 23 12.24 8.76 -0.46
C GLY A 23 11.46 9.57 -1.48
N ALA A 24 11.96 9.66 -2.71
CA ALA A 24 11.17 10.16 -3.83
C ALA A 24 10.04 9.16 -4.12
N SER A 25 8.79 9.58 -4.02
CA SER A 25 7.64 8.79 -4.44
C SER A 25 6.68 9.63 -5.29
N PRO A 26 6.05 9.04 -6.31
CA PRO A 26 5.01 9.71 -7.09
C PRO A 26 3.74 9.74 -6.23
N VAL A 27 3.66 10.64 -5.25
CA VAL A 27 2.45 10.82 -4.42
C VAL A 27 1.42 11.66 -5.17
N GLU A 28 0.12 11.41 -4.97
CA GLU A 28 -0.95 12.22 -5.58
C GLU A 28 -0.75 13.71 -5.26
N ARG A 29 -0.89 14.56 -6.28
CA ARG A 29 -0.66 16.02 -6.21
C ARG A 29 -1.62 16.74 -5.25
N ASP A 30 -2.74 16.12 -4.88
CA ASP A 30 -3.81 16.78 -4.11
C ASP A 30 -3.59 16.74 -2.59
N GLY A 31 -2.52 16.10 -2.10
CA GLY A 31 -2.11 16.20 -0.70
C GLY A 31 -3.09 15.56 0.30
N MET A 32 -3.98 14.69 -0.16
CA MET A 32 -4.86 13.92 0.74
C MET A 32 -4.04 12.96 1.59
N VAL A 33 -4.31 12.99 2.89
CA VAL A 33 -3.65 12.16 3.91
C VAL A 33 -4.75 11.48 4.71
N TRP A 34 -4.64 10.18 4.87
CA TRP A 34 -5.55 9.36 5.67
C TRP A 34 -4.88 8.91 6.95
N SER A 35 -5.64 8.84 8.04
CA SER A 35 -5.21 8.14 9.25
C SER A 35 -5.33 6.62 9.07
N ALA A 36 -4.61 5.88 9.91
CA ALA A 36 -4.80 4.42 10.01
C ALA A 36 -6.25 4.02 10.36
N GLU A 37 -6.95 4.86 11.14
CA GLU A 37 -8.33 4.62 11.55
C GLU A 37 -9.29 4.79 10.35
N GLU A 38 -9.09 5.83 9.53
CA GLU A 38 -9.87 6.05 8.30
C GLU A 38 -9.69 4.93 7.27
N LEU A 39 -8.53 4.28 7.29
CA LEU A 39 -8.23 3.10 6.46
C LEU A 39 -8.58 1.77 7.15
N HIS A 40 -9.17 1.79 8.35
CA HIS A 40 -9.52 0.59 9.13
C HIS A 40 -8.34 -0.38 9.36
N LEU A 41 -7.11 0.14 9.52
CA LEU A 41 -5.91 -0.70 9.63
C LEU A 41 -5.84 -1.51 10.93
N ASP A 42 -6.71 -1.22 11.91
CA ASP A 42 -6.92 -2.08 13.08
C ASP A 42 -7.47 -3.47 12.72
N GLN A 43 -8.11 -3.59 11.56
CA GLN A 43 -8.66 -4.84 11.01
C GLN A 43 -7.71 -5.52 10.00
N LEU A 44 -6.57 -4.91 9.72
CA LEU A 44 -5.58 -5.47 8.82
C LEU A 44 -5.01 -6.76 9.42
N THR A 45 -5.11 -7.86 8.67
CA THR A 45 -4.61 -9.16 9.13
C THR A 45 -3.13 -9.10 9.48
N THR A 46 -2.71 -9.81 10.52
CA THR A 46 -1.28 -10.04 10.84
C THR A 46 -0.73 -11.28 10.16
N ASP A 47 -1.59 -12.13 9.59
CA ASP A 47 -1.16 -13.27 8.77
C ASP A 47 -0.61 -12.74 7.44
N ARG A 48 0.66 -13.00 7.16
CA ARG A 48 1.38 -12.45 6.01
C ARG A 48 1.71 -13.57 5.05
N ASN A 49 1.38 -13.37 3.78
CA ASN A 49 1.68 -14.29 2.69
C ASN A 49 2.68 -13.66 1.72
N PRO A 50 4.00 -13.84 1.91
CA PRO A 50 5.00 -13.25 1.02
C PRO A 50 4.86 -13.76 -0.41
N LYS A 51 4.92 -12.83 -1.37
CA LYS A 51 4.87 -13.08 -2.80
C LYS A 51 6.12 -12.53 -3.49
N PRO A 52 6.39 -12.91 -4.75
CA PRO A 52 7.48 -12.32 -5.51
C PRO A 52 7.38 -10.79 -5.57
N ALA A 53 8.54 -10.14 -5.49
CA ALA A 53 8.66 -8.68 -5.56
C ALA A 53 8.13 -8.14 -6.89
N MET A 54 7.73 -6.87 -6.87
CA MET A 54 7.24 -6.12 -8.01
C MET A 54 8.19 -4.95 -8.30
N GLN A 55 8.37 -4.63 -9.58
CA GLN A 55 9.29 -3.54 -9.95
C GLN A 55 8.74 -2.17 -9.56
N THR A 56 7.44 -1.94 -9.74
CA THR A 56 6.81 -0.62 -9.57
C THR A 56 5.50 -0.72 -8.81
N VAL A 57 5.11 0.41 -8.20
CA VAL A 57 3.84 0.55 -7.47
C VAL A 57 2.64 0.34 -8.41
N LEU A 58 2.71 0.86 -9.64
CA LEU A 58 1.66 0.69 -10.64
C LEU A 58 1.40 -0.79 -10.96
N ALA A 59 2.44 -1.62 -10.89
CA ALA A 59 2.30 -3.05 -11.14
C ALA A 59 1.46 -3.77 -10.06
N LEU A 60 1.35 -3.22 -8.84
CA LEU A 60 0.47 -3.75 -7.80
C LEU A 60 -1.02 -3.54 -8.12
N GLU A 61 -1.38 -2.41 -8.70
CA GLU A 61 -2.76 -2.11 -9.12
C GLU A 61 -3.22 -3.07 -10.23
N GLY A 62 -2.34 -3.33 -11.20
CA GLY A 62 -2.68 -4.23 -12.30
C GLY A 62 -3.01 -5.66 -11.87
N LEU A 63 -2.56 -6.10 -10.68
CA LEU A 63 -2.77 -7.47 -10.20
C LEU A 63 -4.27 -7.83 -10.11
N GLU A 64 -5.15 -6.88 -9.83
CA GLU A 64 -6.59 -7.15 -9.72
C GLU A 64 -7.19 -7.77 -10.99
N GLU A 65 -6.60 -7.50 -12.15
CA GLU A 65 -7.08 -7.98 -13.45
C GLU A 65 -6.56 -9.37 -13.82
N TYR A 66 -5.35 -9.74 -13.41
CA TYR A 66 -4.66 -10.95 -13.92
C TYR A 66 -4.09 -11.90 -12.85
N ASP A 67 -3.90 -11.44 -11.62
CA ASP A 67 -3.43 -12.23 -10.47
C ASP A 67 -4.01 -11.62 -9.19
N ARG A 68 -5.35 -11.73 -9.05
CA ARG A 68 -6.10 -11.02 -8.02
C ARG A 68 -5.49 -11.28 -6.64
N PRO A 69 -5.05 -10.23 -5.92
CA PRO A 69 -4.42 -10.40 -4.62
C PRO A 69 -5.42 -10.85 -3.56
N GLN A 70 -4.91 -11.53 -2.55
CA GLN A 70 -5.67 -12.02 -1.40
C GLN A 70 -5.28 -11.26 -0.14
N ASN A 71 -6.21 -11.16 0.82
CA ASN A 71 -5.97 -10.47 2.08
C ASN A 71 -4.70 -11.02 2.77
N GLY A 72 -3.77 -10.12 3.12
CA GLY A 72 -2.51 -10.51 3.74
C GLY A 72 -1.38 -10.85 2.78
N ASP A 73 -1.60 -10.84 1.47
CA ASP A 73 -0.51 -10.95 0.48
C ASP A 73 0.47 -9.80 0.65
N VAL A 74 1.76 -10.13 0.73
CA VAL A 74 2.84 -9.15 0.92
C VAL A 74 3.76 -9.14 -0.30
N ARG A 75 4.00 -7.96 -0.85
CA ARG A 75 4.93 -7.76 -1.98
C ARG A 75 5.88 -6.61 -1.68
N ASN A 76 7.17 -6.85 -1.85
CA ASN A 76 8.16 -5.79 -1.93
C ASN A 76 8.00 -5.05 -3.27
N VAL A 77 8.09 -3.73 -3.25
CA VAL A 77 8.14 -2.91 -4.47
C VAL A 77 9.51 -2.25 -4.60
N GLU A 78 10.28 -2.67 -5.59
CA GLU A 78 11.68 -2.31 -5.76
C GLU A 78 11.89 -0.80 -5.96
N SER A 79 11.02 -0.15 -6.76
CA SER A 79 11.13 1.30 -7.06
C SER A 79 11.07 2.20 -5.82
N VAL A 80 10.49 1.72 -4.72
CA VAL A 80 10.40 2.43 -3.44
C VAL A 80 11.05 1.67 -2.28
N SER A 81 11.55 0.45 -2.53
CA SER A 81 12.16 -0.44 -1.53
C SER A 81 11.30 -0.63 -0.27
N VAL A 82 9.99 -0.83 -0.47
CA VAL A 82 8.98 -0.94 0.60
C VAL A 82 8.14 -2.19 0.41
N ASP A 83 7.78 -2.83 1.52
CA ASP A 83 6.79 -3.91 1.53
C ASP A 83 5.38 -3.36 1.63
N PHE A 84 4.49 -3.86 0.77
CA PHE A 84 3.06 -3.58 0.80
C PHE A 84 2.31 -4.85 1.14
N VAL A 85 1.26 -4.72 1.95
CA VAL A 85 0.28 -5.77 2.19
C VAL A 85 -1.04 -5.41 1.54
N TYR A 86 -1.67 -6.37 0.87
CA TYR A 86 -3.02 -6.22 0.35
C TYR A 86 -4.05 -6.36 1.46
N PHE A 87 -4.96 -5.40 1.54
CA PHE A 87 -6.08 -5.34 2.45
C PHE A 87 -7.38 -5.45 1.69
N ASP A 88 -8.02 -6.60 1.77
CA ASP A 88 -9.21 -6.92 0.97
C ASP A 88 -10.43 -6.05 1.33
N GLN A 89 -10.55 -5.62 2.58
CA GLN A 89 -11.68 -4.81 3.06
C GLN A 89 -11.87 -3.49 2.32
N ILE A 90 -10.76 -2.89 1.87
CA ILE A 90 -10.76 -1.63 1.13
C ILE A 90 -10.14 -1.78 -0.27
N HIS A 91 -9.89 -3.02 -0.69
CA HIS A 91 -9.24 -3.37 -1.95
C HIS A 91 -7.99 -2.54 -2.22
N ALA A 92 -7.06 -2.49 -1.25
CA ALA A 92 -5.90 -1.62 -1.33
C ALA A 92 -4.60 -2.26 -0.86
N TRP A 93 -3.48 -1.78 -1.41
CA TRP A 93 -2.14 -2.10 -0.95
C TRP A 93 -1.66 -1.06 0.06
N ILE A 94 -1.30 -1.49 1.26
CA ILE A 94 -0.88 -0.62 2.37
C ILE A 94 0.60 -0.88 2.67
N GLN A 95 1.40 0.19 2.74
CA GLN A 95 2.78 0.08 3.22
C GLN A 95 2.82 -0.53 4.63
N LEU A 96 3.67 -1.54 4.80
CA LEU A 96 4.09 -2.02 6.12
C LEU A 96 5.14 -1.06 6.69
N VAL A 97 4.91 -0.57 7.92
CA VAL A 97 5.78 0.32 8.69
C VAL A 97 6.28 -0.34 9.96
#